data_AF-A0A2T1HWM5-F1
#
_entry.id   AF-A0A2T1HWM5-F1
#
_cell.length_a   1.000
_cell.length_b   1.000
_cell.length_c   1.000
_cell.angle_alpha   90.00
_cell.angle_beta   90.00
_cell.angle_gamma   90.00
#
_symmetry.space_group_name_H-M   'P 1'
#
loop_
_entity.id
_entity.type
_entity.pdbx_description
1 polymer ?
#
loop_
_entity_poly.entity_id
_entity_poly.type
_entity_poly.pdbx_seq_one_letter_code
_entity_poly.pdbx_strand_id
1 'polypeptide(L)'
;MRALFGTNSDDFAQAQLDALFKTLSTGLGRPPTEAEMNSAIALVAGVEPQNEVEGALATQMAVVHAVSLRLAGRLMSTDPLHADFASAGNIAAKFFRAFGRQVEALVRLRRPTAQLIRVERLNINEGANAIVGTVTTRKGVAS
;
A
#
# COMPACT_ATOMS: atom_id res chain seq x y z
N MET A 1 -5.67 20.89 -1.61
CA MET A 1 -5.87 19.71 -2.47
C MET A 1 -4.54 19.04 -2.83
N ARG A 2 -3.58 19.74 -3.45
CA ARG A 2 -2.23 19.22 -3.76
C ARG A 2 -1.51 18.49 -2.62
N ALA A 3 -1.42 19.14 -1.45
CA ALA A 3 -0.76 18.56 -0.27
C ALA A 3 -1.41 17.27 0.24
N LEU A 4 -2.72 17.08 0.03
CA LEU A 4 -3.44 15.87 0.43
C LEU A 4 -2.87 14.62 -0.28
N PHE A 5 -2.43 14.78 -1.53
CA PHE A 5 -1.92 13.70 -2.37
C PHE A 5 -0.40 13.75 -2.55
N GLY A 6 0.32 14.56 -1.77
CA GLY A 6 1.77 14.67 -1.84
C GLY A 6 2.29 15.15 -3.20
N THR A 7 1.52 15.97 -3.93
CA THR A 7 1.87 16.37 -5.31
C THR A 7 2.05 17.88 -5.46
N ASN A 8 2.80 18.26 -6.49
CA ASN A 8 2.82 19.63 -7.00
C ASN A 8 1.92 19.86 -8.24
N SER A 9 1.25 18.82 -8.74
CA SER A 9 0.34 18.90 -9.88
C SER A 9 -1.11 19.05 -9.42
N ASP A 10 -1.77 20.12 -9.85
CA ASP A 10 -3.22 20.28 -9.63
C ASP A 10 -4.02 19.21 -10.39
N ASP A 11 -3.62 18.87 -11.63
CA ASP A 11 -4.27 17.84 -12.43
C ASP A 11 -4.25 16.47 -11.76
N PHE A 12 -3.11 16.09 -11.17
CA PHE A 12 -3.01 14.84 -10.43
C PHE A 12 -3.91 14.85 -9.20
N ALA A 13 -3.92 15.94 -8.43
CA ALA A 13 -4.73 16.07 -7.23
C ALA A 13 -6.23 16.00 -7.54
N GLN A 14 -6.67 16.64 -8.63
CA GLN A 14 -8.04 16.56 -9.12
C GLN A 14 -8.38 15.14 -9.57
N ALA A 15 -7.51 14.51 -10.37
CA ALA A 15 -7.73 13.15 -10.84
C ALA A 15 -7.89 12.14 -9.68
N GLN A 16 -7.14 12.29 -8.58
CA GLN A 16 -7.31 11.42 -7.41
C GLN A 16 -8.65 11.65 -6.70
N LEU A 17 -9.12 12.90 -6.58
CA LEU A 17 -10.43 13.18 -5.99
C LEU A 17 -11.58 12.70 -6.86
N ASP A 18 -11.49 12.89 -8.17
CA ASP A 18 -12.45 12.35 -9.12
C ASP A 18 -12.48 10.82 -9.06
N ALA A 19 -11.32 10.19 -8.89
CA ALA A 19 -11.24 8.74 -8.68
C ALA A 19 -11.96 8.31 -7.41
N LEU A 20 -11.76 9.01 -6.27
CA LEU A 20 -12.51 8.73 -5.04
C LEU A 20 -14.01 8.91 -5.24
N PHE A 21 -14.44 10.03 -5.83
CA PHE A 21 -15.86 10.28 -6.10
C PHE A 21 -16.49 9.20 -6.96
N LYS A 22 -15.85 8.87 -8.09
CA LYS A 22 -16.33 7.89 -9.05
C LYS A 22 -16.39 6.47 -8.48
N THR A 23 -15.37 6.06 -7.73
CA THR A 23 -15.31 4.68 -7.18
C THR A 23 -16.18 4.49 -5.95
N LEU A 24 -16.39 5.54 -5.16
CA LEU A 24 -17.28 5.49 -4.01
C LEU A 24 -18.75 5.65 -4.41
N SER A 25 -19.03 6.20 -5.60
CA SER A 25 -20.36 6.16 -6.21
C SER A 25 -20.78 4.70 -6.43
N THR A 26 -21.91 4.30 -5.85
CA THR A 26 -22.38 2.90 -5.94
C THR A 26 -22.96 2.59 -7.32
N GLY A 27 -22.99 1.32 -7.71
CA GLY A 27 -23.45 0.85 -9.04
C GLY A 27 -24.91 1.18 -9.41
N LEU A 28 -25.68 1.80 -8.52
CA LEU A 28 -27.02 2.36 -8.79
C LEU A 28 -26.98 3.85 -9.18
N GLY A 29 -25.80 4.41 -9.45
CA GLY A 29 -25.63 5.83 -9.79
C GLY A 29 -25.79 6.78 -8.61
N ARG A 30 -25.83 6.26 -7.36
CA ARG A 30 -25.90 7.10 -6.16
C ARG A 30 -24.53 7.73 -5.89
N PRO A 31 -24.43 9.06 -5.80
CA PRO A 31 -23.20 9.72 -5.38
C PRO A 31 -22.81 9.28 -3.96
N PRO A 32 -21.52 9.32 -3.61
CA PRO A 32 -21.08 9.07 -2.24
C PRO A 32 -21.75 10.06 -1.29
N THR A 33 -22.08 9.62 -0.07
CA THR A 33 -22.45 10.57 0.98
C THR A 33 -21.24 11.41 1.37
N GLU A 34 -21.52 12.56 1.98
CA GLU A 34 -20.47 13.38 2.57
C GLU A 34 -19.63 12.59 3.58
N ALA A 35 -20.25 11.73 4.40
CA ALA A 35 -19.53 10.89 5.34
C ALA A 35 -18.61 9.86 4.65
N GLU A 36 -19.04 9.25 3.55
CA GLU A 36 -18.22 8.32 2.77
C GLU A 36 -17.02 9.03 2.13
N MET A 37 -17.25 10.22 1.56
CA MET A 37 -16.18 11.03 0.98
C MET A 37 -15.20 11.54 2.04
N ASN A 38 -15.70 12.09 3.15
CA ASN A 38 -14.88 12.62 4.23
C ASN A 38 -14.04 11.51 4.88
N SER A 39 -14.59 10.30 5.04
CA SER A 39 -13.84 9.14 5.55
C SER A 39 -12.69 8.75 4.62
N ALA A 40 -12.95 8.70 3.30
CA ALA A 40 -11.91 8.40 2.33
C ALA A 40 -10.81 9.47 2.29
N ILE A 41 -11.19 10.75 2.29
CA ILE A 41 -10.25 11.89 2.35
C ILE A 41 -9.45 11.85 3.65
N ALA A 42 -10.09 11.56 4.79
CA ALA A 42 -9.40 11.44 6.08
C ALA A 42 -8.39 10.30 6.08
N LEU A 43 -8.70 9.17 5.43
CA LEU A 43 -7.75 8.06 5.29
C LEU A 43 -6.55 8.45 4.42
N VAL A 44 -6.78 9.14 3.30
CA VAL A 44 -5.68 9.67 2.46
C VAL A 44 -4.83 10.66 3.25
N ALA A 45 -5.46 11.58 3.97
CA ALA A 45 -4.78 12.56 4.80
C ALA A 45 -3.92 11.88 5.89
N GLY A 46 -4.46 10.86 6.55
CA GLY A 46 -3.75 10.10 7.59
C GLY A 46 -2.58 9.25 7.07
N VAL A 47 -2.54 8.94 5.76
CA VAL A 47 -1.34 8.36 5.15
C VAL A 47 -0.21 9.39 5.07
N GLU A 48 -0.53 10.68 4.95
CA GLU A 48 0.42 11.78 4.73
C GLU A 48 1.36 11.53 3.52
N PRO A 49 0.83 11.46 2.29
CA PRO A 49 1.63 11.13 1.12
C PRO A 49 2.78 12.12 0.88
N GLN A 50 3.98 11.61 0.64
CA GLN A 50 5.19 12.44 0.42
C GLN A 50 5.50 12.73 -1.05
N ASN A 51 4.86 12.01 -1.97
CA ASN A 51 5.03 12.12 -3.42
C ASN A 51 3.80 11.54 -4.14
N GLU A 52 3.71 11.71 -5.47
CA GLU A 52 2.57 11.23 -6.26
C GLU A 52 2.35 9.71 -6.16
N VAL A 53 3.41 8.90 -5.98
CA VAL A 53 3.29 7.44 -5.86
C VAL A 53 2.58 7.08 -4.55
N GLU A 54 2.98 7.70 -3.44
CA GLU A 54 2.27 7.57 -2.17
C GLU A 54 0.84 8.11 -2.27
N GLY A 55 0.61 9.20 -3.02
CA GLY A 55 -0.71 9.78 -3.22
C GLY A 55 -1.67 8.84 -3.95
N ALA A 56 -1.19 8.20 -5.01
CA ALA A 56 -1.95 7.18 -5.74
C ALA A 56 -2.21 5.94 -4.86
N LEU A 57 -1.20 5.50 -4.09
CA LEU A 57 -1.33 4.36 -3.19
C LEU A 57 -2.36 4.64 -2.08
N ALA A 58 -2.30 5.81 -1.45
CA ALA A 58 -3.25 6.25 -0.42
C ALA A 58 -4.69 6.30 -0.96
N THR A 59 -4.86 6.85 -2.16
CA THR A 59 -6.16 6.89 -2.85
C THR A 59 -6.69 5.47 -3.07
N GLN A 60 -5.85 4.56 -3.59
CA GLN A 60 -6.22 3.16 -3.79
C GLN A 60 -6.56 2.46 -2.45
N MET A 61 -5.81 2.73 -1.38
CA MET A 61 -6.08 2.19 -0.03
C MET A 61 -7.46 2.63 0.49
N ALA A 62 -7.84 3.90 0.29
CA ALA A 62 -9.16 4.41 0.69
C ALA A 62 -10.30 3.68 -0.03
N VAL A 63 -10.16 3.48 -1.34
CA VAL A 63 -11.15 2.74 -2.14
C VAL A 63 -11.24 1.27 -1.71
N VAL A 64 -10.09 0.60 -1.55
CA VAL A 64 -10.02 -0.79 -1.09
C VAL A 64 -10.69 -0.95 0.27
N HIS A 65 -10.42 -0.06 1.21
CA HIS A 65 -11.03 -0.06 2.53
C HIS A 65 -12.55 0.08 2.46
N ALA A 66 -13.05 1.08 1.73
CA ALA A 66 -14.48 1.33 1.58
C ALA A 66 -15.21 0.14 0.93
N VAL A 67 -14.66 -0.43 -0.15
CA VAL A 67 -15.23 -1.60 -0.82
C VAL A 67 -15.25 -2.81 0.10
N SER A 68 -14.18 -3.04 0.87
CA SER A 68 -14.11 -4.14 1.83
C SER A 68 -15.21 -4.05 2.88
N LEU A 69 -15.39 -2.87 3.48
CA LEU A 69 -16.41 -2.66 4.52
C LEU A 69 -17.83 -2.76 3.96
N ARG A 70 -18.08 -2.29 2.73
CA ARG A 70 -19.38 -2.46 2.06
C ARG A 70 -19.70 -3.93 1.82
N LEU A 71 -18.74 -4.71 1.33
CA LEU A 71 -18.93 -6.15 1.11
C LEU A 71 -19.13 -6.88 2.43
N ALA A 72 -18.37 -6.53 3.47
CA ALA A 72 -18.56 -7.08 4.81
C ALA A 72 -19.95 -6.73 5.38
N GLY A 73 -20.40 -5.48 5.24
CA GLY A 73 -21.75 -5.08 5.63
C GLY A 73 -22.84 -5.85 4.89
N ARG A 74 -22.68 -6.06 3.57
CA ARG A 74 -23.59 -6.89 2.76
C ARG A 74 -23.66 -8.33 3.27
N LEU A 75 -22.53 -8.92 3.68
CA LEU A 75 -22.53 -10.26 4.27
C LEU A 75 -23.32 -10.32 5.57
N MET A 76 -23.16 -9.32 6.44
CA MET A 76 -23.88 -9.26 7.72
C MET A 76 -25.39 -9.13 7.54
N SER A 77 -25.86 -8.64 6.39
CA SER A 77 -27.28 -8.47 6.07
C SER A 77 -27.84 -9.50 5.08
N THR A 78 -27.04 -10.48 4.63
CA THR A 78 -27.45 -11.50 3.64
C THR A 78 -27.59 -12.86 4.31
N ASP A 79 -28.63 -13.61 3.95
CA ASP A 79 -28.78 -15.01 4.38
C ASP A 79 -27.54 -15.82 3.95
N PRO A 80 -26.86 -16.53 4.87
CA PRO A 80 -25.74 -17.41 4.54
C PRO A 80 -26.04 -18.45 3.44
N LEU A 81 -27.30 -18.81 3.24
CA LEU A 81 -27.75 -19.75 2.19
C LEU A 81 -27.94 -19.08 0.82
N HIS A 82 -27.88 -17.74 0.75
CA HIS A 82 -28.03 -17.02 -0.51
C HIS A 82 -26.82 -17.27 -1.43
N ALA A 83 -27.07 -17.45 -2.73
CA ALA A 83 -26.03 -17.79 -3.71
C ALA A 83 -24.85 -16.80 -3.75
N ASP A 84 -25.12 -15.52 -3.49
CA ASP A 84 -24.11 -14.45 -3.46
C ASP A 84 -23.29 -14.36 -2.17
N PHE A 85 -23.66 -15.07 -1.10
CA PHE A 85 -23.00 -14.94 0.21
C PHE A 85 -21.53 -15.33 0.12
N ALA A 86 -21.25 -16.53 -0.41
CA ALA A 86 -19.88 -17.02 -0.54
C ALA A 86 -19.03 -16.14 -1.48
N SER A 87 -19.61 -15.62 -2.57
CA SER A 87 -18.88 -14.79 -3.53
C SER A 87 -18.50 -13.44 -2.92
N ALA A 88 -19.43 -12.77 -2.23
CA ALA A 88 -19.17 -11.52 -1.52
C ALA A 88 -18.10 -11.70 -0.42
N GLY A 89 -18.14 -12.81 0.32
CA GLY A 89 -17.14 -13.16 1.34
C GLY A 89 -15.74 -13.31 0.77
N ASN A 90 -15.62 -14.05 -0.33
CA ASN A 90 -14.36 -14.25 -1.01
C ASN A 90 -13.77 -12.94 -1.57
N ILE A 91 -14.60 -12.06 -2.12
CA ILE A 91 -14.16 -10.76 -2.64
C ILE A 91 -13.73 -9.84 -1.48
N ALA A 92 -14.50 -9.77 -0.39
CA ALA A 92 -14.13 -9.00 0.79
C ALA A 92 -12.77 -9.43 1.34
N ALA A 93 -12.55 -10.74 1.49
CA ALA A 93 -11.28 -11.29 1.96
C ALA A 93 -10.10 -10.94 1.03
N LYS A 94 -10.31 -10.87 -0.29
CA LYS A 94 -9.27 -10.44 -1.23
C LYS A 94 -8.91 -8.97 -1.03
N PHE A 95 -9.89 -8.09 -0.82
CA PHE A 95 -9.62 -6.68 -0.57
C PHE A 95 -8.95 -6.43 0.79
N PHE A 96 -9.33 -7.15 1.85
CA PHE A 96 -8.60 -7.07 3.13
C PHE A 96 -7.13 -7.48 2.99
N ARG A 97 -6.83 -8.55 2.26
CA ARG A 97 -5.45 -8.94 1.96
C ARG A 97 -4.73 -7.90 1.10
N ALA A 98 -5.42 -7.30 0.12
CA ALA A 98 -4.85 -6.23 -0.69
C ALA A 98 -4.48 -5.02 0.17
N PHE A 99 -5.36 -4.61 1.10
CA PHE A 99 -5.10 -3.53 2.04
C PHE A 99 -3.84 -3.79 2.88
N GLY A 100 -3.71 -4.99 3.45
CA GLY A 100 -2.50 -5.38 4.20
C GLY A 100 -1.22 -5.26 3.36
N ARG A 101 -1.24 -5.74 2.11
CA ARG A 101 -0.10 -5.62 1.19
C ARG A 101 0.21 -4.16 0.82
N GLN A 102 -0.80 -3.29 0.71
CA GLN A 102 -0.59 -1.86 0.44
C GLN A 102 0.07 -1.17 1.64
N VAL A 103 -0.33 -1.53 2.87
CA VAL A 103 0.33 -1.04 4.09
C VAL A 103 1.80 -1.47 4.13
N GLU A 104 2.10 -2.73 3.83
CA GLU A 104 3.48 -3.22 3.74
C GLU A 104 4.29 -2.49 2.65
N ALA A 105 3.69 -2.26 1.48
CA ALA A 105 4.30 -1.53 0.39
C ALA A 105 4.61 -0.07 0.79
N LEU A 106 3.68 0.62 1.46
CA LEU A 106 3.89 1.97 1.96
C LEU A 106 5.04 2.01 2.98
N VAL A 107 5.05 1.09 3.94
CA VAL A 107 6.15 0.97 4.92
C VAL A 107 7.48 0.74 4.20
N ARG A 108 7.50 -0.09 3.15
CA ARG A 108 8.71 -0.35 2.36
C ARG A 108 9.17 0.87 1.55
N LEU A 109 8.26 1.63 0.96
CA LEU A 109 8.56 2.86 0.22
C LEU A 109 9.20 3.91 1.13
N ARG A 110 8.75 3.99 2.39
CA ARG A 110 9.27 4.94 3.39
C ARG A 110 10.55 4.49 4.08
N ARG A 111 10.97 3.23 3.88
CA ARG A 111 12.26 2.79 4.41
C ARG A 111 13.38 3.49 3.63
N PRO A 112 14.32 4.17 4.32
CA PRO A 112 15.52 4.66 3.68
C PRO A 112 16.23 3.51 2.96
N THR A 113 16.72 3.73 1.74
CA THR A 113 17.53 2.79 0.97
C THR A 113 18.90 2.60 1.62
N ALA A 114 18.95 1.98 2.80
CA ALA A 114 20.17 1.53 3.44
C ALA A 114 20.55 0.12 2.95
N GLN A 115 20.81 0.00 1.64
CA GLN A 115 21.74 -0.99 1.11
C GLN A 115 22.68 -0.26 0.16
N LEU A 116 23.54 0.59 0.75
CA LEU A 116 24.75 1.03 0.07
C LEU A 116 25.66 -0.21 -0.06
N ILE A 117 25.50 -0.98 -1.14
CA ILE A 117 26.58 -1.87 -1.59
C ILE A 117 27.70 -0.95 -2.05
N ARG A 118 28.61 -0.60 -1.14
CA ARG A 118 29.83 0.12 -1.48
C ARG A 118 30.73 -0.85 -2.24
N VAL A 119 30.67 -0.81 -3.57
CA VAL A 119 31.64 -1.51 -4.41
C VAL A 119 32.95 -0.75 -4.34
N GLU A 120 33.76 -1.06 -3.32
CA GLU A 120 35.17 -0.70 -3.33
C GLU A 120 35.85 -1.59 -4.36
N ARG A 121 36.12 -1.02 -5.55
CA ARG A 121 37.03 -1.66 -6.51
C ARG A 121 38.42 -1.70 -5.87
N LEU A 122 38.76 -2.81 -5.23
CA LEU A 122 40.14 -3.12 -4.91
C LEU A 122 40.88 -3.30 -6.24
N ASN A 123 41.80 -2.38 -6.56
CA ASN A 123 42.78 -2.61 -7.62
C ASN A 123 43.65 -3.78 -7.17
N ILE A 124 43.31 -4.97 -7.65
CA ILE A 124 44.16 -6.14 -7.56
C ILE A 124 45.31 -5.85 -8.53
N ASN A 125 46.45 -5.40 -8.00
CA ASN A 125 47.70 -5.44 -8.75
C ASN A 125 47.94 -6.89 -9.17
N GLU A 126 48.33 -7.09 -10.44
CA GLU A 126 48.63 -8.39 -11.03
C GLU A 126 49.51 -9.23 -10.09
N GLY A 127 48.90 -10.20 -9.38
CA GLY A 127 49.62 -11.07 -8.45
C GLY A 127 48.87 -11.54 -7.20
N ALA A 128 47.73 -10.96 -6.81
CA ALA A 128 47.01 -11.39 -5.62
C ALA A 128 45.76 -12.24 -5.95
N ASN A 129 45.86 -13.56 -5.74
CA ASN A 129 44.71 -14.47 -5.75
C ASN A 129 43.81 -14.18 -4.55
N ALA A 130 42.65 -13.57 -4.79
CA ALA A 130 41.63 -13.37 -3.77
C ALA A 130 40.86 -14.67 -3.52
N ILE A 131 41.07 -15.30 -2.36
CA ILE A 131 40.20 -16.35 -1.84
C ILE A 131 38.96 -15.67 -1.27
N VAL A 132 37.80 -15.93 -1.86
CA VAL A 132 36.50 -15.56 -1.26
C VAL A 132 36.12 -16.66 -0.28
N GLY A 133 36.38 -16.44 1.00
CA GLY A 133 36.00 -17.34 2.09
C GLY A 133 34.99 -16.67 3.03
N THR A 134 33.87 -17.33 3.29
CA THR A 134 32.96 -16.98 4.39
C THR A 134 33.70 -17.18 5.72
N VAL A 135 34.06 -16.09 6.40
CA VAL A 135 34.66 -16.15 7.74
C VAL A 135 33.55 -16.38 8.77
N THR A 136 33.41 -17.62 9.23
CA THR A 136 32.68 -17.93 10.47
C THR A 136 33.67 -17.90 11.63
N THR A 137 33.65 -16.84 12.44
CA THR A 137 34.48 -16.74 13.65
C THR A 137 33.93 -17.68 14.72
N ARG A 138 34.50 -18.89 14.85
CA ARG A 138 34.25 -19.76 16.00
C ARG A 138 35.13 -19.29 17.16
N LYS A 139 34.51 -18.68 18.17
CA LYS A 139 35.15 -18.30 19.45
C LYS A 139 35.65 -19.57 20.14
N GLY A 140 36.96 -19.69 20.34
CA GLY A 140 37.56 -20.74 21.16
C GLY A 140 37.24 -20.52 22.64
N VAL A 141 36.83 -21.58 23.32
CA VAL A 141 36.77 -21.66 24.78
C VAL A 141 38.04 -22.37 25.23
N ALA A 142 38.77 -21.73 26.15
CA ALA A 142 39.97 -22.25 26.78
C ALA A 142 39.65 -23.33 27.82
N SER A 143 40.46 -24.39 27.82
CA SER A 143 40.81 -25.23 28.97
C SER A 143 42.22 -25.75 28.77
#